data_AF-A0A7T0RK58-F1
#
_entry.id   AF-A0A7T0RK58-F1
#
_cell.length_a   1.000
_cell.length_b   1.000
_cell.length_c   1.000
_cell.angle_alpha   90.00
_cell.angle_beta   90.00
_cell.angle_gamma   90.00
#
_symmetry.space_group_name_H-M   'P 1'
#
loop_
_entity.id
_entity.type
_entity.pdbx_description
1 polymer ?
#
loop_
_entity_poly.entity_id
_entity_poly.type
_entity_poly.pdbx_seq_one_letter_code
_entity_poly.pdbx_strand_id
1 'polypeptide(L)'
;MKLEQDTSFFTENNDMTQAEIDFVIIWVDGDDPNHQLKRKRHLSILSDDELSIRSQDDFEESISDLRFVQSNELKYCLRSIKRYAPWYRKIILITDQQLPKFLDSNKLFLDRIEIVDHKELFKDTPEFLPTFNSRAIVTALHTLDCLSEQFILGNDDLMLSADVTPSFFFEGRKPIVRGSWCSLPKNDDIKLHMQGILNSAFMLDYSSSSFLVLSHAFVSLDKARLNKLAISFSDEFMNNKKYKFRHRDQFLVESLYNHYCMKYGEGILGDFDFMVHFSIQLCREGAPEKIDFLFDLIMRKERKTFCINEFQSLLKISPNLHSLLDEICGPMLDSEIKM
;
A
#
# COMPACT_ATOMS: atom_id res chain seq x y z
N MET A 1 12.93 -23.46 9.50
CA MET A 1 14.20 -23.24 8.75
C MET A 1 14.76 -21.91 9.23
N LYS A 2 15.97 -21.86 9.80
CA LYS A 2 16.53 -20.57 10.28
C LYS A 2 16.87 -19.72 9.06
N LEU A 3 16.25 -18.55 8.95
CA LEU A 3 16.66 -17.51 8.02
C LEU A 3 18.06 -17.06 8.43
N GLU A 4 19.09 -17.64 7.84
CA GLU A 4 20.47 -17.19 8.08
C GLU A 4 20.71 -15.86 7.34
N GLN A 5 21.54 -15.01 7.95
CA GLN A 5 22.04 -13.80 7.32
C GLN A 5 22.93 -14.22 6.16
N ASP A 6 22.41 -14.08 4.94
CA ASP A 6 23.20 -14.31 3.74
C ASP A 6 23.66 -12.95 3.21
N THR A 7 24.93 -12.65 3.43
CA THR A 7 25.54 -11.37 3.07
C THR A 7 26.04 -11.34 1.62
N SER A 8 25.84 -12.41 0.83
CA SER A 8 26.48 -12.57 -0.48
C SER A 8 25.80 -11.85 -1.65
N PHE A 9 24.73 -11.06 -1.44
CA PHE A 9 23.90 -10.55 -2.55
C PHE A 9 24.04 -9.06 -2.89
N PHE A 10 24.89 -8.29 -2.21
CA PHE A 10 24.97 -6.84 -2.45
C PHE A 10 26.35 -6.42 -2.96
N THR A 11 26.54 -6.41 -4.28
CA THR A 11 27.64 -5.67 -4.91
C THR A 11 27.19 -4.23 -5.17
N GLU A 12 27.88 -3.27 -4.55
CA GLU A 12 27.67 -1.83 -4.78
C GLU A 12 28.15 -1.44 -6.18
N ASN A 13 27.22 -1.33 -7.13
CA ASN A 13 27.48 -0.61 -8.38
C ASN A 13 27.05 0.85 -8.18
N ASN A 14 28.05 1.72 -8.15
CA ASN A 14 27.94 3.13 -7.79
C ASN A 14 27.94 4.03 -9.03
N ASP A 15 27.11 3.69 -10.02
CA ASP A 15 26.98 4.48 -11.26
C ASP A 15 25.72 5.36 -11.19
N MET A 16 25.90 6.67 -11.40
CA MET A 16 24.85 7.70 -11.31
C MET A 16 23.87 7.61 -12.48
N THR A 17 23.03 6.60 -12.49
CA THR A 17 21.86 6.48 -13.38
C THR A 17 20.59 6.96 -12.67
N GLN A 18 19.58 7.34 -13.46
CA GLN A 18 18.22 7.62 -12.99
C GLN A 18 17.81 6.61 -11.91
N ALA A 19 17.31 7.09 -10.76
CA ALA A 19 16.96 6.21 -9.65
C ALA A 19 16.05 5.07 -10.14
N GLU A 20 16.55 3.83 -10.09
CA GLU A 20 15.80 2.65 -10.53
C GLU A 20 14.80 2.22 -9.45
N ILE A 21 13.96 3.17 -9.03
CA ILE A 21 12.97 2.97 -7.99
C ILE A 21 11.58 3.19 -8.58
N ASP A 22 10.78 2.14 -8.54
CA ASP A 22 9.39 2.17 -8.95
C ASP A 22 8.48 2.59 -7.78
N PHE A 23 7.39 3.26 -8.10
CA PHE A 23 6.22 3.30 -7.22
C PHE A 23 5.24 2.23 -7.67
N VAL A 24 4.76 1.41 -6.75
CA VAL A 24 3.74 0.38 -7.00
C VAL A 24 2.47 0.81 -6.29
N ILE A 25 1.45 1.18 -7.06
CA ILE A 25 0.16 1.64 -6.55
C ILE A 25 -0.90 0.61 -6.90
N ILE A 26 -1.58 0.07 -5.90
CA ILE A 26 -2.70 -0.86 -6.10
C ILE A 26 -4.02 -0.08 -6.07
N TRP A 27 -4.91 -0.36 -7.02
CA TRP A 27 -6.17 0.36 -7.14
C TRP A 27 -7.22 -0.43 -7.93
N VAL A 28 -8.49 -0.20 -7.63
CA VAL A 28 -9.63 -0.64 -8.45
C VAL A 28 -10.71 0.43 -8.51
N ASP A 29 -11.47 0.48 -9.61
CA ASP A 29 -12.73 1.24 -9.68
C ASP A 29 -13.88 0.37 -9.14
N GLY A 30 -14.38 0.68 -7.95
CA GLY A 30 -15.54 -0.01 -7.39
C GLY A 30 -16.85 0.29 -8.11
N ASP A 31 -16.92 1.36 -8.90
CA ASP A 31 -18.09 1.72 -9.71
C ASP A 31 -18.10 1.04 -11.09
N ASP A 32 -17.05 0.29 -11.43
CA ASP A 32 -17.03 -0.52 -12.65
C ASP A 32 -18.06 -1.67 -12.55
N PRO A 33 -19.06 -1.73 -13.45
CA PRO A 33 -20.08 -2.78 -13.44
C PRO A 33 -19.51 -4.20 -13.54
N ASN A 34 -18.42 -4.40 -14.29
CA ASN A 34 -17.78 -5.71 -14.42
C ASN A 34 -17.12 -6.13 -13.10
N HIS A 35 -16.45 -5.19 -12.41
CA HIS A 35 -15.87 -5.44 -11.10
C HIS A 35 -16.94 -5.75 -10.05
N GLN A 36 -18.03 -4.96 -10.01
CA GLN A 36 -19.16 -5.21 -9.12
C GLN A 36 -19.82 -6.58 -9.36
N LEU A 37 -20.04 -6.95 -10.63
CA LEU A 37 -20.63 -8.24 -10.98
C LEU A 37 -19.71 -9.41 -10.61
N LYS A 38 -18.41 -9.30 -10.90
CA LYS A 38 -17.39 -10.27 -10.49
C LYS A 38 -17.40 -10.45 -8.97
N ARG A 39 -17.41 -9.35 -8.21
CA ARG A 39 -17.41 -9.36 -6.74
C ARG A 39 -18.68 -10.00 -6.16
N LYS A 40 -19.85 -9.53 -6.59
CA LYS A 40 -21.16 -10.05 -6.13
C LYS A 40 -21.29 -11.56 -6.38
N ARG A 41 -20.87 -12.05 -7.55
CA ARG A 41 -20.91 -13.48 -7.89
C ARG A 41 -20.05 -14.34 -6.96
N HIS A 42 -18.87 -13.85 -6.55
CA HIS A 42 -17.99 -14.60 -5.66
C HIS A 42 -18.41 -14.49 -4.20
N LEU A 43 -18.96 -13.35 -3.77
CA LEU A 43 -19.54 -13.21 -2.44
C LEU A 43 -20.76 -14.13 -2.25
N SER A 44 -21.62 -14.27 -3.27
CA SER A 44 -22.87 -15.05 -3.16
C SER A 44 -22.69 -16.56 -2.95
N ILE A 45 -21.47 -17.07 -3.11
CA ILE A 45 -21.15 -18.50 -2.98
C ILE A 45 -20.31 -18.82 -1.73
N LEU A 46 -19.98 -17.82 -0.91
CA LEU A 46 -19.18 -17.98 0.30
C LEU A 46 -20.04 -17.71 1.54
N SER A 47 -19.84 -18.51 2.57
CA SER A 47 -20.40 -18.27 3.90
C SER A 47 -19.54 -17.29 4.70
N ASP A 48 -20.14 -16.70 5.75
CA ASP A 48 -19.42 -15.81 6.68
C ASP A 48 -18.26 -16.54 7.37
N ASP A 49 -18.40 -17.84 7.65
CA ASP A 49 -17.34 -18.67 8.23
C ASP A 49 -16.16 -18.83 7.26
N GLU A 50 -16.42 -19.06 5.97
CA GLU A 50 -15.38 -19.13 4.93
C GLU A 50 -14.69 -17.79 4.66
N LEU A 51 -15.40 -16.68 4.90
CA LEU A 51 -14.87 -15.32 4.83
C LEU A 51 -14.19 -14.89 6.15
N SER A 52 -14.34 -15.68 7.22
CA SER A 52 -13.93 -15.36 8.58
C SER A 52 -14.46 -14.01 9.08
N ILE A 53 -15.73 -13.70 8.81
CA ILE A 53 -16.40 -12.50 9.32
C ILE A 53 -16.91 -12.78 10.73
N ARG A 54 -16.26 -12.20 11.75
CA ARG A 54 -16.62 -12.40 13.17
C ARG A 54 -17.25 -11.17 13.83
N SER A 55 -17.15 -10.02 13.17
CA SER A 55 -17.64 -8.74 13.67
C SER A 55 -18.01 -7.80 12.53
N GLN A 56 -18.66 -6.68 12.87
CA GLN A 56 -18.95 -5.61 11.91
C GLN A 56 -17.66 -4.98 11.34
N ASP A 57 -16.61 -4.90 12.14
CA ASP A 57 -15.30 -4.42 11.70
C ASP A 57 -14.69 -5.36 10.65
N ASP A 58 -14.82 -6.69 10.82
CA ASP A 58 -14.37 -7.65 9.79
C ASP A 58 -15.14 -7.47 8.48
N PHE A 59 -16.45 -7.26 8.57
CA PHE A 59 -17.29 -6.98 7.39
C PHE A 59 -16.80 -5.72 6.67
N GLU A 60 -16.60 -4.62 7.39
CA GLU A 60 -16.13 -3.35 6.85
C GLU A 60 -14.70 -3.45 6.28
N GLU A 61 -13.81 -4.20 6.93
CA GLU A 61 -12.44 -4.39 6.50
C GLU A 61 -12.23 -5.48 5.44
N SER A 62 -13.22 -6.33 5.15
CA SER A 62 -13.09 -7.40 4.16
C SER A 62 -13.98 -7.23 2.92
N ILE A 63 -15.30 -7.17 3.09
CA ILE A 63 -16.27 -7.37 2.01
C ILE A 63 -17.20 -6.17 1.74
N SER A 64 -17.22 -5.18 2.64
CA SER A 64 -18.05 -4.00 2.48
C SER A 64 -17.78 -3.25 1.17
N ASP A 65 -18.85 -2.77 0.53
CA ASP A 65 -18.75 -1.95 -0.68
C ASP A 65 -17.95 -0.67 -0.44
N LEU A 66 -17.92 -0.15 0.80
CA LEU A 66 -17.14 1.03 1.19
C LEU A 66 -15.63 0.88 0.89
N ARG A 67 -15.11 -0.35 0.90
CA ARG A 67 -13.69 -0.64 0.60
C ARG A 67 -13.28 -0.38 -0.83
N PHE A 68 -14.26 -0.30 -1.73
CA PHE A 68 -14.02 -0.22 -3.16
C PHE A 68 -14.50 1.13 -3.72
N VAL A 69 -15.05 2.00 -2.88
CA VAL A 69 -15.40 3.36 -3.27
C VAL A 69 -14.12 4.08 -3.70
N GLN A 70 -14.15 4.71 -4.87
CA GLN A 70 -13.13 5.70 -5.23
C GLN A 70 -13.74 7.10 -5.23
N SER A 71 -12.94 8.08 -4.85
CA SER A 71 -13.28 9.50 -4.69
C SER A 71 -12.22 10.42 -5.29
N ASN A 72 -11.47 9.93 -6.28
CA ASN A 72 -10.30 10.59 -6.91
C ASN A 72 -9.02 10.60 -6.06
N GLU A 73 -8.91 9.79 -5.01
CA GLU A 73 -7.68 9.64 -4.22
C GLU A 73 -6.50 9.26 -5.12
N LEU A 74 -6.70 8.29 -6.04
CA LEU A 74 -5.70 7.89 -7.03
C LEU A 74 -5.15 9.08 -7.83
N LYS A 75 -6.01 10.01 -8.26
CA LYS A 75 -5.60 11.21 -9.01
C LYS A 75 -4.59 12.02 -8.20
N TYR A 76 -4.89 12.25 -6.93
CA TYR A 76 -4.02 13.02 -6.03
C TYR A 76 -2.74 12.25 -5.66
N CYS A 77 -2.83 10.95 -5.45
CA CYS A 77 -1.68 10.06 -5.27
C CYS A 77 -0.69 10.22 -6.44
N LEU A 78 -1.14 9.99 -7.69
CA LEU A 78 -0.29 10.03 -8.88
C LEU A 78 0.32 11.42 -9.11
N ARG A 79 -0.47 12.50 -8.99
CA ARG A 79 0.04 13.88 -9.09
C ARG A 79 1.11 14.17 -8.04
N SER A 80 0.88 13.74 -6.79
CA SER A 80 1.83 13.97 -5.70
C SER A 80 3.17 13.28 -5.92
N ILE A 81 3.16 12.05 -6.48
CA ILE A 81 4.38 11.32 -6.86
C ILE A 81 5.12 12.06 -7.96
N LYS A 82 4.44 12.46 -9.04
CA LYS A 82 5.04 13.22 -10.16
C LYS A 82 5.66 14.53 -9.66
N ARG A 83 5.00 15.23 -8.74
CA ARG A 83 5.46 16.51 -8.19
C ARG A 83 6.66 16.37 -7.26
N TYR A 84 6.55 15.49 -6.26
CA TYR A 84 7.45 15.50 -5.11
C TYR A 84 8.54 14.42 -5.12
N ALA A 85 8.42 13.43 -6.01
CA ALA A 85 9.42 12.39 -6.19
C ALA A 85 9.82 12.21 -7.67
N PRO A 86 10.08 13.28 -8.46
CA PRO A 86 10.20 13.21 -9.93
C PRO A 86 11.33 12.31 -10.44
N TRP A 87 12.22 11.85 -9.56
CA TRP A 87 13.26 10.85 -9.81
C TRP A 87 12.74 9.43 -10.02
N TYR A 88 11.46 9.14 -9.74
CA TYR A 88 10.89 7.81 -9.93
C TYR A 88 11.12 7.28 -11.35
N ARG A 89 11.42 5.98 -11.46
CA ARG A 89 11.59 5.31 -12.75
C ARG A 89 10.26 5.16 -13.46
N LYS A 90 9.29 4.50 -12.83
CA LYS A 90 7.89 4.40 -13.29
C LYS A 90 6.91 4.23 -12.13
N ILE A 91 5.66 4.53 -12.39
CA ILE A 91 4.54 4.15 -11.52
C ILE A 91 3.91 2.90 -12.13
N ILE A 92 4.03 1.78 -11.43
CA ILE A 92 3.31 0.54 -11.74
C ILE A 92 1.93 0.65 -11.07
N LEU A 93 0.90 0.89 -11.89
CA LEU A 93 -0.48 0.96 -11.44
C LEU A 93 -1.13 -0.42 -11.63
N ILE A 94 -1.35 -1.14 -10.54
CA ILE A 94 -1.94 -2.48 -10.55
C ILE A 94 -3.46 -2.37 -10.51
N THR A 95 -4.15 -2.97 -11.49
CA THR A 95 -5.62 -2.90 -11.64
C THR A 95 -6.26 -4.24 -11.99
N ASP A 96 -7.59 -4.33 -11.89
CA ASP A 96 -8.40 -5.49 -12.33
C ASP A 96 -9.03 -5.25 -13.71
N GLN A 97 -8.19 -5.18 -14.75
CA GLN A 97 -8.55 -4.89 -16.15
C GLN A 97 -9.18 -3.50 -16.33
N GLN A 98 -8.70 -2.53 -15.56
CA GLN A 98 -9.26 -1.19 -15.50
C GLN A 98 -8.26 -0.12 -15.96
N LEU A 99 -8.77 0.88 -16.66
CA LEU A 99 -8.11 2.14 -16.96
C LEU A 99 -8.84 3.25 -16.18
N PRO A 100 -8.18 4.00 -15.28
CA PRO A 100 -8.81 5.13 -14.61
C PRO A 100 -9.38 6.13 -15.62
N LYS A 101 -10.67 6.47 -15.49
CA LYS A 101 -11.43 7.27 -16.48
C LYS A 101 -10.86 8.68 -16.73
N PHE A 102 -10.04 9.18 -15.79
CA PHE A 102 -9.39 10.47 -15.89
C PHE A 102 -8.04 10.43 -16.63
N LEU A 103 -7.52 9.24 -16.95
CA LEU A 103 -6.27 9.05 -17.67
C LEU A 103 -6.52 8.71 -19.15
N ASP A 104 -5.74 9.34 -20.03
CA ASP A 104 -5.63 8.98 -21.44
C ASP A 104 -4.55 7.90 -21.62
N SER A 105 -4.96 6.71 -22.07
CA SER A 105 -4.07 5.57 -22.28
C SER A 105 -2.94 5.87 -23.26
N ASN A 106 -3.15 6.77 -24.22
CA ASN A 106 -2.13 7.16 -25.20
C ASN A 106 -1.07 8.09 -24.62
N LYS A 107 -1.27 8.62 -23.41
CA LYS A 107 -0.39 9.61 -22.78
C LYS A 107 0.29 9.11 -21.51
N LEU A 108 -0.06 7.92 -21.02
CA LEU A 108 0.52 7.34 -19.79
C LEU A 108 2.06 7.34 -19.78
N PHE A 109 2.69 7.15 -20.95
CA PHE A 109 4.14 7.16 -21.08
C PHE A 109 4.78 8.52 -20.72
N LEU A 110 4.07 9.63 -20.88
CA LEU A 110 4.53 10.98 -20.50
C LEU A 110 4.67 11.13 -18.98
N ASP A 111 3.86 10.37 -18.23
CA ASP A 111 3.90 10.28 -16.77
C ASP A 111 4.65 9.04 -16.28
N ARG A 112 5.25 8.25 -17.17
CA ARG A 112 5.92 6.97 -16.86
C ARG A 112 5.00 6.06 -16.04
N ILE A 113 3.71 6.02 -16.38
CA ILE A 113 2.72 5.13 -15.77
C ILE A 113 2.60 3.87 -16.62
N GLU A 114 2.70 2.72 -15.98
CA GLU A 114 2.48 1.40 -16.59
C GLU A 114 1.32 0.72 -15.86
N ILE A 115 0.25 0.39 -16.59
CA ILE A 115 -0.88 -0.35 -16.03
C ILE A 115 -0.58 -1.84 -16.10
N VAL A 116 -0.61 -2.50 -14.96
CA VAL A 116 -0.37 -3.94 -14.82
C VAL A 116 -1.65 -4.61 -14.33
N ASP A 117 -2.12 -5.61 -15.06
CA ASP A 117 -3.31 -6.37 -14.67
C ASP A 117 -3.00 -7.38 -13.55
N HIS A 118 -3.99 -7.67 -12.71
CA HIS A 118 -3.89 -8.77 -11.73
C HIS A 118 -3.42 -10.09 -12.36
N LYS A 119 -3.75 -10.38 -13.63
CA LYS A 119 -3.28 -11.60 -14.33
C LYS A 119 -1.76 -11.70 -14.43
N GLU A 120 -1.05 -10.59 -14.56
CA GLU A 120 0.42 -10.62 -14.65
C GLU A 120 1.06 -11.06 -13.33
N LEU A 121 0.50 -10.61 -12.19
CA LEU A 121 0.99 -11.01 -10.86
C LEU A 121 0.69 -12.48 -10.55
N PHE A 122 -0.44 -12.99 -11.04
CA PHE A 122 -0.92 -14.34 -10.78
C PHE A 122 -0.67 -15.30 -11.95
N LYS A 123 0.27 -14.99 -12.86
CA LYS A 123 0.58 -15.79 -14.06
C LYS A 123 0.88 -17.27 -13.74
N ASP A 124 1.54 -17.52 -12.60
CA ASP A 124 1.91 -18.87 -12.13
C ASP A 124 0.84 -19.51 -11.23
N THR A 125 -0.20 -18.76 -10.85
CA THR A 125 -1.33 -19.23 -10.02
C THR A 125 -2.66 -18.64 -10.49
N PRO A 126 -3.04 -18.83 -11.77
CA PRO A 126 -4.23 -18.20 -12.36
C PRO A 126 -5.53 -18.65 -11.68
N GLU A 127 -5.55 -19.81 -11.03
CA GLU A 127 -6.68 -20.35 -10.28
C GLU A 127 -7.11 -19.49 -9.08
N PHE A 128 -6.23 -18.61 -8.59
CA PHE A 128 -6.57 -17.69 -7.49
C PHE A 128 -7.35 -16.46 -7.96
N LEU A 129 -7.42 -16.21 -9.28
CA LEU A 129 -8.20 -15.11 -9.84
C LEU A 129 -9.71 -15.44 -9.96
N PRO A 130 -10.58 -14.41 -9.99
CA PRO A 130 -10.29 -13.02 -9.64
C PRO A 130 -9.99 -12.89 -8.15
N THR A 131 -9.27 -11.82 -7.79
CA THR A 131 -9.02 -11.40 -6.40
C THR A 131 -9.49 -9.96 -6.21
N PHE A 132 -10.11 -9.68 -5.06
CA PHE A 132 -10.55 -8.35 -4.62
C PHE A 132 -9.78 -7.91 -3.37
N ASN A 133 -8.63 -8.56 -3.14
CA ASN A 133 -7.91 -8.53 -1.88
C ASN A 133 -6.50 -7.99 -2.08
N SER A 134 -6.26 -6.76 -1.59
CA SER A 134 -4.94 -6.14 -1.63
C SER A 134 -3.86 -7.00 -0.96
N ARG A 135 -4.16 -7.79 0.07
CA ARG A 135 -3.15 -8.68 0.70
C ARG A 135 -2.67 -9.76 -0.25
N ALA A 136 -3.58 -10.33 -1.03
CA ALA A 136 -3.24 -11.34 -2.04
C ALA A 136 -2.42 -10.71 -3.18
N ILE A 137 -2.78 -9.50 -3.62
CA ILE A 137 -2.06 -8.73 -4.65
C ILE A 137 -0.63 -8.43 -4.18
N VAL A 138 -0.46 -7.88 -2.96
CA VAL A 138 0.86 -7.54 -2.40
C VAL A 138 1.74 -8.79 -2.27
N THR A 139 1.15 -9.93 -1.90
CA THR A 139 1.87 -11.22 -1.83
C THR A 139 2.51 -11.63 -3.15
N ALA A 140 1.86 -11.29 -4.27
CA ALA A 140 2.32 -11.65 -5.60
C ALA A 140 3.30 -10.63 -6.22
N LEU A 141 3.58 -9.48 -5.60
CA LEU A 141 4.41 -8.42 -6.21
C LEU A 141 5.80 -8.89 -6.68
N HIS A 142 6.39 -9.82 -5.95
CA HIS A 142 7.73 -10.33 -6.24
C HIS A 142 7.84 -11.09 -7.57
N THR A 143 6.70 -11.58 -8.11
CA THR A 143 6.63 -12.30 -9.40
C THR A 143 6.62 -11.37 -10.61
N LEU A 144 6.46 -10.06 -10.39
CA LEU A 144 6.34 -9.08 -11.46
C LEU A 144 7.71 -8.81 -12.09
N ASP A 145 7.91 -9.27 -13.33
CA ASP A 145 9.22 -9.17 -14.00
C ASP A 145 9.65 -7.72 -14.21
N CYS A 146 8.71 -6.83 -14.50
CA CYS A 146 8.98 -5.44 -14.82
C CYS A 146 9.31 -4.55 -13.60
N LEU A 147 9.20 -5.09 -12.37
CA LEU A 147 9.48 -4.40 -11.11
C LEU A 147 10.99 -4.25 -10.87
N SER A 148 11.42 -3.04 -10.52
CA SER A 148 12.82 -2.75 -10.15
C SER A 148 13.26 -3.42 -8.86
N GLU A 149 14.57 -3.48 -8.63
CA GLU A 149 15.15 -4.08 -7.43
C GLU A 149 14.76 -3.34 -6.15
N GLN A 150 14.64 -2.01 -6.20
CA GLN A 150 14.10 -1.19 -5.12
C GLN A 150 12.77 -0.61 -5.58
N PHE A 151 11.75 -0.69 -4.75
CA PHE A 151 10.43 -0.14 -5.09
C PHE A 151 9.69 0.35 -3.85
N ILE A 152 8.69 1.20 -4.06
CA ILE A 152 7.90 1.83 -3.03
C ILE A 152 6.45 1.42 -3.22
N LEU A 153 5.93 0.66 -2.27
CA LEU A 153 4.55 0.19 -2.26
C LEU A 153 3.62 1.21 -1.62
N GLY A 154 2.48 1.45 -2.25
CA GLY A 154 1.38 2.23 -1.69
C GLY A 154 0.02 1.81 -2.22
N ASN A 155 -1.02 2.39 -1.61
CA ASN A 155 -2.38 2.38 -2.14
C ASN A 155 -2.69 3.76 -2.75
N ASP A 156 -3.87 3.89 -3.35
CA ASP A 156 -4.37 5.12 -3.97
C ASP A 156 -4.69 6.25 -2.98
N ASP A 157 -4.83 5.95 -1.70
CA ASP A 157 -5.12 6.91 -0.62
C ASP A 157 -3.87 7.53 0.02
N LEU A 158 -2.67 7.27 -0.51
CA LEU A 158 -1.40 7.79 -0.03
C LEU A 158 -0.88 8.91 -0.93
N MET A 159 -0.43 10.02 -0.33
CA MET A 159 0.08 11.18 -1.05
C MET A 159 1.40 11.69 -0.45
N LEU A 160 2.19 12.32 -1.31
CA LEU A 160 3.33 13.17 -0.92
C LEU A 160 2.88 14.63 -0.80
N SER A 161 3.51 15.39 0.10
CA SER A 161 3.22 16.81 0.34
C SER A 161 4.45 17.71 0.34
N ALA A 162 5.64 17.13 0.20
CA ALA A 162 6.89 17.86 0.12
C ALA A 162 7.93 17.05 -0.66
N ASP A 163 8.93 17.72 -1.23
CA ASP A 163 9.99 17.07 -2.02
C ASP A 163 10.72 16.01 -1.18
N VAL A 164 10.85 14.82 -1.77
CA VAL A 164 11.58 13.69 -1.20
C VAL A 164 12.68 13.25 -2.16
N THR A 165 13.74 12.70 -1.62
CA THR A 165 14.84 12.07 -2.36
C THR A 165 14.74 10.55 -2.24
N PRO A 166 15.44 9.75 -3.06
CA PRO A 166 15.56 8.31 -2.83
C PRO A 166 15.99 7.96 -1.40
N SER A 167 16.85 8.80 -0.79
CA SER A 167 17.30 8.64 0.59
C SER A 167 16.21 8.77 1.66
N PHE A 168 15.04 9.32 1.31
CA PHE A 168 13.87 9.29 2.17
C PHE A 168 13.30 7.87 2.34
N PHE A 169 13.54 6.99 1.36
CA PHE A 169 13.00 5.64 1.33
C PHE A 169 14.07 4.57 1.57
N PHE A 170 15.33 4.85 1.24
CA PHE A 170 16.43 3.88 1.32
C PHE A 170 17.76 4.50 1.78
N GLU A 171 18.60 3.74 2.49
CA GLU A 171 20.04 4.01 2.63
C GLU A 171 20.81 2.90 1.90
N GLY A 172 21.36 3.22 0.72
CA GLY A 172 21.82 2.19 -0.22
C GLY A 172 20.65 1.28 -0.60
N ARG A 173 20.77 -0.03 -0.33
CA ARG A 173 19.70 -1.04 -0.52
C ARG A 173 18.89 -1.35 0.74
N LYS A 174 19.19 -0.70 1.86
CA LYS A 174 18.41 -0.88 3.10
C LYS A 174 17.17 0.02 3.06
N PRO A 175 15.96 -0.54 3.19
CA PRO A 175 14.74 0.26 3.31
C PRO A 175 14.73 1.03 4.64
N ILE A 176 14.25 2.27 4.59
CA ILE A 176 13.86 3.05 5.76
C ILE A 176 12.50 2.56 6.24
N VAL A 177 12.50 1.83 7.35
CA VAL A 177 11.32 1.26 8.01
C VAL A 177 10.72 2.31 8.94
N ARG A 178 9.44 2.64 8.72
CA ARG A 178 8.71 3.59 9.57
C ARG A 178 7.56 2.88 10.25
N GLY A 179 7.74 2.55 11.52
CA GLY A 179 6.72 1.94 12.38
C GLY A 179 7.12 1.91 13.86
N SER A 180 6.14 1.92 14.76
CA SER A 180 6.37 1.91 16.20
C SER A 180 6.38 0.49 16.75
N TRP A 181 7.24 0.23 17.72
CA TRP A 181 7.16 -1.00 18.51
C TRP A 181 5.97 -0.91 19.46
N CYS A 182 5.11 -1.93 19.42
CA CYS A 182 3.88 -2.00 20.18
C CYS A 182 3.79 -3.31 20.97
N SER A 183 2.95 -3.27 22.00
CA SER A 183 2.54 -4.42 22.79
C SER A 183 1.01 -4.43 22.88
N LEU A 184 0.38 -5.56 22.64
CA LEU A 184 -1.05 -5.74 22.81
C LEU A 184 -1.38 -6.36 24.18
N PRO A 185 -2.37 -5.82 24.90
CA PRO A 185 -2.97 -6.49 26.05
C PRO A 185 -3.61 -7.83 25.64
N LYS A 186 -3.67 -8.79 26.56
CA LYS A 186 -4.16 -10.16 26.29
C LYS A 186 -5.65 -10.29 25.91
N ASN A 187 -6.45 -9.23 25.96
CA ASN A 187 -7.92 -9.30 25.96
C ASN A 187 -8.64 -8.52 24.86
N ASP A 188 -7.95 -8.03 23.84
CA ASP A 188 -8.58 -7.14 22.87
C ASP A 188 -9.11 -7.90 21.64
N ASP A 189 -10.36 -7.60 21.26
CA ASP A 189 -10.89 -7.94 19.94
C ASP A 189 -10.09 -7.16 18.90
N ILE A 190 -9.19 -7.85 18.22
CA ILE A 190 -8.27 -7.22 17.27
C ILE A 190 -8.89 -7.15 15.88
N LYS A 191 -8.79 -5.95 15.31
CA LYS A 191 -9.17 -5.66 13.93
C LYS A 191 -8.41 -6.52 12.93
N LEU A 192 -9.02 -6.75 11.77
CA LEU A 192 -8.47 -7.60 10.70
C LEU A 192 -7.08 -7.13 10.25
N HIS A 193 -6.83 -5.83 10.15
CA HIS A 193 -5.50 -5.27 9.87
C HIS A 193 -4.45 -5.64 10.93
N MET A 194 -4.76 -5.42 12.21
CA MET A 194 -3.85 -5.74 13.32
C MET A 194 -3.57 -7.25 13.41
N GLN A 195 -4.58 -8.09 13.18
CA GLN A 195 -4.38 -9.54 13.09
C GLN A 195 -3.36 -9.91 12.01
N GLY A 196 -3.43 -9.27 10.84
CA GLY A 196 -2.46 -9.51 9.76
C GLY A 196 -1.03 -9.10 10.14
N ILE A 197 -0.86 -8.00 10.89
CA ILE A 197 0.44 -7.59 11.44
C ILE A 197 0.97 -8.66 12.40
N LEU A 198 0.15 -9.14 13.33
CA LEU A 198 0.55 -10.17 14.30
C LEU A 198 0.91 -11.48 13.62
N ASN A 199 0.12 -11.94 12.64
CA ASN A 199 0.44 -13.13 11.86
C ASN A 199 1.84 -13.01 11.23
N SER A 200 2.16 -11.83 10.69
CA SER A 200 3.48 -11.52 10.12
C SER A 200 4.59 -11.55 11.16
N ALA A 201 4.33 -10.98 12.33
CA ALA A 201 5.27 -10.94 13.45
C ALA A 201 5.59 -12.36 13.97
N PHE A 202 4.55 -13.19 14.14
CA PHE A 202 4.67 -14.56 14.64
C PHE A 202 5.48 -15.47 13.71
N MET A 203 5.42 -15.26 12.39
CA MET A 203 6.27 -15.98 11.43
C MET A 203 7.78 -15.75 11.66
N LEU A 204 8.14 -14.69 12.38
CA LEU A 204 9.52 -14.33 12.72
C LEU A 204 9.76 -14.37 14.24
N ASP A 205 9.04 -15.20 14.98
CA ASP A 205 9.19 -15.41 16.43
C ASP A 205 9.04 -14.14 17.28
N TYR A 206 8.45 -13.07 16.75
CA TYR A 206 7.98 -11.97 17.58
C TYR A 206 6.76 -12.40 18.39
N SER A 207 6.37 -11.58 19.36
CA SER A 207 5.21 -11.88 20.20
C SER A 207 4.25 -10.70 20.24
N SER A 208 3.03 -10.92 20.73
CA SER A 208 2.08 -9.84 20.95
C SER A 208 2.58 -8.80 21.96
N SER A 209 3.62 -9.11 22.75
CA SER A 209 4.23 -8.17 23.69
C SER A 209 5.28 -7.25 23.05
N SER A 210 5.75 -7.56 21.83
CA SER A 210 6.70 -6.73 21.10
C SER A 210 6.67 -7.07 19.61
N PHE A 211 6.04 -6.19 18.84
CA PHE A 211 5.96 -6.27 17.39
C PHE A 211 5.91 -4.87 16.77
N LEU A 212 6.20 -4.78 15.48
CA LEU A 212 6.27 -3.52 14.74
C LEU A 212 4.93 -3.22 14.06
N VAL A 213 4.37 -2.05 14.34
CA VAL A 213 3.20 -1.50 13.62
C VAL A 213 3.70 -0.41 12.69
N LEU A 214 3.59 -0.64 11.38
CA LEU A 214 4.02 0.32 10.36
C LEU A 214 3.13 1.56 10.37
N SER A 215 3.74 2.71 10.11
CA SER A 215 3.04 3.94 9.78
C SER A 215 2.22 3.75 8.49
N HIS A 216 1.03 4.33 8.42
CA HIS A 216 0.14 4.22 7.26
C HIS A 216 0.61 5.13 6.10
N ALA A 217 1.78 4.81 5.55
CA ALA A 217 2.47 5.56 4.52
C ALA A 217 3.09 4.62 3.47
N PHE A 218 3.72 5.19 2.46
CA PHE A 218 4.49 4.45 1.46
C PHE A 218 5.56 3.56 2.11
N VAL A 219 5.63 2.31 1.69
CA VAL A 219 6.56 1.31 2.24
C VAL A 219 7.66 1.01 1.24
N SER A 220 8.92 1.17 1.64
CA SER A 220 10.07 0.83 0.81
C SER A 220 10.44 -0.64 0.91
N LEU A 221 10.63 -1.27 -0.25
CA LEU A 221 10.83 -2.70 -0.40
C LEU A 221 11.97 -2.98 -1.40
N ASP A 222 12.61 -4.12 -1.23
CA ASP A 222 13.65 -4.65 -2.11
C ASP A 222 13.16 -6.00 -2.66
N LYS A 223 13.18 -6.16 -3.98
CA LYS A 223 12.61 -7.30 -4.69
C LYS A 223 13.36 -8.59 -4.38
N ALA A 224 14.69 -8.58 -4.35
CA ALA A 224 15.49 -9.76 -4.01
C ALA A 224 15.21 -10.23 -2.57
N ARG A 225 15.09 -9.30 -1.63
CA ARG A 225 14.71 -9.62 -0.24
C ARG A 225 13.28 -10.14 -0.13
N LEU A 226 12.33 -9.56 -0.87
CA LEU A 226 10.96 -10.06 -0.91
C LEU A 226 10.89 -11.47 -1.52
N ASN A 227 11.65 -11.74 -2.59
CA ASN A 227 11.81 -13.08 -3.17
C ASN A 227 12.39 -14.08 -2.15
N LYS A 228 13.41 -13.68 -1.38
CA LYS A 228 13.97 -14.51 -0.30
C LYS A 228 12.89 -14.91 0.72
N LEU A 229 12.04 -13.98 1.12
CA LEU A 229 10.92 -14.26 2.03
C LEU A 229 9.89 -15.19 1.39
N ALA A 230 9.52 -14.95 0.13
CA ALA A 230 8.58 -15.80 -0.60
C ALA A 230 9.08 -17.24 -0.74
N ILE A 231 10.39 -17.45 -0.93
CA ILE A 231 11.01 -18.79 -0.97
C ILE A 231 11.04 -19.41 0.43
N SER A 232 11.38 -18.63 1.45
CA SER A 232 11.55 -19.13 2.82
C SER A 232 10.23 -19.49 3.50
N PHE A 233 9.14 -18.84 3.08
CA PHE A 233 7.77 -19.02 3.57
C PHE A 233 6.83 -19.39 2.42
N SER A 234 7.25 -20.35 1.58
CA SER A 234 6.56 -20.68 0.32
C SER A 234 5.11 -21.10 0.52
N ASP A 235 4.85 -21.95 1.53
CA ASP A 235 3.51 -22.45 1.82
C ASP A 235 2.62 -21.31 2.33
N GLU A 236 3.15 -20.45 3.19
CA GLU A 236 2.44 -19.28 3.70
C GLU A 236 2.14 -18.28 2.57
N PHE A 237 3.08 -17.97 1.68
CA PHE A 237 2.84 -17.09 0.53
C PHE A 237 1.80 -17.68 -0.43
N MET A 238 1.85 -18.98 -0.71
CA MET A 238 0.83 -19.65 -1.53
C MET A 238 -0.55 -19.60 -0.86
N ASN A 239 -0.61 -19.87 0.44
CA ASN A 239 -1.85 -19.77 1.20
C ASN A 239 -2.38 -18.32 1.23
N ASN A 240 -1.51 -17.32 1.36
CA ASN A 240 -1.91 -15.91 1.45
C ASN A 240 -2.53 -15.40 0.14
N LYS A 241 -2.09 -15.92 -1.02
CA LYS A 241 -2.61 -15.55 -2.35
C LYS A 241 -4.04 -16.07 -2.63
N LYS A 242 -4.45 -17.18 -2.02
CA LYS A 242 -5.69 -17.89 -2.39
C LYS A 242 -6.98 -17.13 -2.02
N TYR A 243 -6.91 -16.25 -1.02
CA TYR A 243 -8.09 -15.60 -0.46
C TYR A 243 -8.57 -14.44 -1.35
N LYS A 244 -9.78 -14.58 -1.92
CA LYS A 244 -10.39 -13.57 -2.80
C LYS A 244 -10.79 -12.28 -2.06
N PHE A 245 -11.08 -12.40 -0.76
CA PHE A 245 -11.38 -11.31 0.18
C PHE A 245 -10.42 -11.37 1.36
N ARG A 246 -10.29 -10.28 2.13
CA ARG A 246 -9.37 -10.26 3.27
C ARG A 246 -9.82 -11.27 4.32
N HIS A 247 -8.89 -12.07 4.81
CA HIS A 247 -9.17 -13.16 5.75
C HIS A 247 -8.27 -13.05 6.99
N ARG A 248 -8.74 -13.50 8.15
CA ARG A 248 -7.99 -13.41 9.43
C ARG A 248 -6.71 -14.25 9.45
N ASP A 249 -6.67 -15.33 8.69
CA ASP A 249 -5.48 -16.18 8.54
C ASP A 249 -4.38 -15.54 7.67
N GLN A 250 -4.68 -14.45 6.96
CA GLN A 250 -3.68 -13.79 6.12
C GLN A 250 -2.71 -12.97 6.96
N PHE A 251 -1.45 -12.95 6.53
CA PHE A 251 -0.45 -12.01 7.03
C PHE A 251 -0.31 -10.83 6.05
N LEU A 252 0.35 -9.76 6.51
CA LEU A 252 0.71 -8.60 5.70
C LEU A 252 2.17 -8.74 5.27
N VAL A 253 2.40 -8.83 3.97
CA VAL A 253 3.73 -9.08 3.39
C VAL A 253 4.68 -7.93 3.70
N GLU A 254 4.19 -6.70 3.63
CA GLU A 254 4.90 -5.49 4.04
C GLU A 254 5.27 -5.54 5.53
N SER A 255 4.41 -6.09 6.39
CA SER A 255 4.73 -6.24 7.81
C SER A 255 5.78 -7.33 8.03
N LEU A 256 5.64 -8.50 7.40
CA LEU A 256 6.62 -9.59 7.47
C LEU A 256 8.00 -9.10 7.02
N TYR A 257 8.03 -8.39 5.89
CA TYR A 257 9.24 -7.83 5.32
C TYR A 257 9.93 -6.84 6.27
N ASN A 258 9.19 -5.92 6.88
CA ASN A 258 9.77 -4.94 7.79
C ASN A 258 10.21 -5.55 9.13
N HIS A 259 9.48 -6.53 9.66
CA HIS A 259 9.94 -7.33 10.80
C HIS A 259 11.23 -8.07 10.48
N TYR A 260 11.36 -8.67 9.30
CA TYR A 260 12.60 -9.30 8.85
C TYR A 260 13.74 -8.29 8.81
N CYS A 261 13.51 -7.11 8.22
CA CYS A 261 14.50 -6.05 8.15
C CYS A 261 15.00 -5.61 9.53
N MET A 262 14.09 -5.47 10.51
CA MET A 262 14.46 -5.13 11.89
C MET A 262 15.16 -6.27 12.62
N LYS A 263 14.72 -7.53 12.43
CA LYS A 263 15.32 -8.70 13.10
C LYS A 263 16.77 -8.93 12.68
N TYR A 264 17.08 -8.72 11.41
CA TYR A 264 18.39 -9.07 10.82
C TYR A 264 19.27 -7.87 10.48
N GLY A 265 18.87 -6.64 10.82
CA GLY A 265 19.65 -5.42 10.54
C GLY A 265 19.72 -5.04 9.05
N GLU A 266 18.73 -5.51 8.28
CA GLU A 266 18.63 -5.30 6.83
C GLU A 266 17.77 -4.09 6.46
N GLY A 267 17.19 -3.39 7.44
CA GLY A 267 16.57 -2.07 7.25
C GLY A 267 16.99 -1.10 8.35
N ILE A 268 16.61 0.16 8.21
CA ILE A 268 16.91 1.22 9.16
C ILE A 268 15.60 1.77 9.70
N LEU A 269 15.47 1.83 11.02
CA LEU A 269 14.30 2.46 11.64
C LEU A 269 14.37 3.98 11.41
N GLY A 270 13.41 4.49 10.66
CA GLY A 270 13.25 5.91 10.36
C GLY A 270 12.49 6.67 11.43
N ASP A 271 12.27 7.95 11.14
CA ASP A 271 11.46 8.84 11.96
C ASP A 271 9.95 8.55 11.86
N PHE A 272 9.21 8.96 12.89
CA PHE A 272 7.74 8.83 12.95
C PHE A 272 7.01 10.12 12.59
N ASP A 273 7.70 11.26 12.69
CA ASP A 273 7.09 12.58 12.58
C ASP A 273 7.09 13.12 11.14
N PHE A 274 6.83 12.24 10.18
CA PHE A 274 6.91 12.53 8.74
C PHE A 274 5.54 12.54 8.06
N MET A 275 4.50 12.01 8.72
CA MET A 275 3.21 11.77 8.09
C MET A 275 1.99 12.31 8.85
N VAL A 276 0.89 12.52 8.14
CA VAL A 276 -0.46 12.72 8.71
C VAL A 276 -1.36 11.55 8.30
N HIS A 277 -2.00 10.90 9.28
CA HIS A 277 -2.97 9.84 9.05
C HIS A 277 -4.38 10.37 9.26
N PHE A 278 -5.11 10.66 8.18
CA PHE A 278 -6.56 10.86 8.26
C PHE A 278 -7.25 9.49 8.31
N SER A 279 -7.29 8.92 9.51
CA SER A 279 -7.93 7.63 9.78
C SER A 279 -9.44 7.69 9.54
N ILE A 280 -10.10 6.54 9.35
CA ILE A 280 -11.57 6.47 9.17
C ILE A 280 -12.29 7.25 10.28
N GLN A 281 -11.90 7.03 11.55
CA GLN A 281 -12.50 7.74 12.66
C GLN A 281 -12.28 9.26 12.56
N LEU A 282 -11.06 9.70 12.23
CA LEU A 282 -10.77 11.11 12.08
C LEU A 282 -11.52 11.75 10.90
N CYS A 283 -11.70 11.02 9.80
CA CYS A 283 -12.49 11.46 8.65
C CYS A 283 -13.99 11.56 8.95
N ARG A 284 -14.53 10.75 9.89
CA ARG A 284 -15.96 10.73 10.26
C ARG A 284 -16.29 11.70 11.39
N GLU A 285 -15.42 11.79 12.38
CA GLU A 285 -15.70 12.39 13.69
C GLU A 285 -14.73 13.52 14.06
N GLY A 286 -13.76 13.81 13.20
CA GLY A 286 -12.75 14.83 13.45
C GLY A 286 -13.35 16.23 13.65
N ALA A 287 -12.91 16.92 14.70
CA ALA A 287 -13.22 18.34 14.86
C ALA A 287 -12.63 19.14 13.67
N PRO A 288 -13.38 20.06 13.05
CA PRO A 288 -12.88 20.85 11.91
C PRO A 288 -11.54 21.53 12.19
N GLU A 289 -11.33 22.08 13.38
CA GLU A 289 -10.08 22.75 13.76
C GLU A 289 -8.89 21.80 13.80
N LYS A 290 -9.13 20.53 14.14
CA LYS A 290 -8.09 19.49 14.10
C LYS A 290 -7.75 19.12 12.66
N ILE A 291 -8.76 19.03 11.79
CA ILE A 291 -8.56 18.76 10.35
C ILE A 291 -7.77 19.89 9.71
N ASP A 292 -8.16 21.14 9.96
CA ASP A 292 -7.47 22.33 9.47
C ASP A 292 -6.02 22.38 9.96
N PHE A 293 -5.78 22.15 11.26
CA PHE A 293 -4.42 22.08 11.81
C PHE A 293 -3.55 21.03 11.12
N LEU A 294 -4.11 19.85 10.83
CA LEU A 294 -3.37 18.78 10.15
C LEU A 294 -3.04 19.14 8.71
N PHE A 295 -3.96 19.79 8.00
CA PHE A 295 -3.67 20.33 6.67
C PHE A 295 -2.66 21.48 6.72
N ASP A 296 -2.66 22.32 7.74
CA ASP A 296 -1.64 23.36 7.90
C ASP A 296 -0.24 22.77 8.04
N LEU A 297 -0.08 21.63 8.73
CA LEU A 297 1.21 20.94 8.81
C LEU A 297 1.68 20.45 7.43
N ILE A 298 0.74 19.95 6.63
CA ILE A 298 0.98 19.47 5.26
C ILE A 298 1.36 20.65 4.36
N MET A 299 0.61 21.74 4.40
CA MET A 299 0.85 22.96 3.63
C MET A 299 2.19 23.64 3.97
N ARG A 300 2.57 23.60 5.26
CA ARG A 300 3.88 24.08 5.73
C ARG A 300 5.03 23.11 5.44
N LYS A 301 4.75 21.96 4.82
CA LYS A 301 5.72 20.90 4.49
C LYS A 301 6.42 20.31 5.72
N GLU A 302 5.81 20.43 6.90
CA GLU A 302 6.30 19.83 8.14
C GLU A 302 6.07 18.31 8.17
N ARG A 303 5.12 17.84 7.36
CA ARG A 303 4.85 16.44 7.08
C ARG A 303 5.03 16.22 5.59
N LYS A 304 5.79 15.20 5.20
CA LYS A 304 6.16 14.91 3.81
C LYS A 304 5.18 13.96 3.13
N THR A 305 4.38 13.23 3.92
CA THR A 305 3.39 12.29 3.40
C THR A 305 2.09 12.41 4.18
N PHE A 306 0.98 11.99 3.58
CA PHE A 306 -0.29 11.88 4.28
C PHE A 306 -1.18 10.84 3.60
N CYS A 307 -2.22 10.39 4.31
CA CYS A 307 -3.22 9.50 3.73
C CYS A 307 -4.64 9.87 4.15
N ILE A 308 -5.61 9.55 3.29
CA ILE A 308 -7.03 9.84 3.51
C ILE A 308 -7.84 8.55 3.36
N ASN A 309 -8.08 7.86 4.48
CA ASN A 309 -8.71 6.54 4.45
C ASN A 309 -10.22 6.56 4.15
N GLU A 310 -10.90 7.71 4.30
CA GLU A 310 -12.31 7.85 3.93
C GLU A 310 -12.63 9.26 3.42
N PHE A 311 -12.34 9.48 2.14
CA PHE A 311 -12.45 10.79 1.49
C PHE A 311 -13.85 11.40 1.58
N GLN A 312 -14.90 10.60 1.35
CA GLN A 312 -16.28 11.10 1.32
C GLN A 312 -16.74 11.65 2.68
N SER A 313 -16.27 11.06 3.78
CA SER A 313 -16.56 11.57 5.12
C SER A 313 -15.76 12.84 5.39
N LEU A 314 -14.47 12.85 5.02
CA LEU A 314 -13.62 14.04 5.19
C LEU A 314 -14.13 15.24 4.39
N LEU A 315 -14.65 15.02 3.19
CA LEU A 315 -15.24 16.07 2.34
C LEU A 315 -16.44 16.77 3.00
N LYS A 316 -17.19 16.07 3.87
CA LYS A 316 -18.29 16.69 4.63
C LYS A 316 -17.79 17.64 5.71
N ILE A 317 -16.63 17.35 6.29
CA ILE A 317 -15.99 18.16 7.33
C ILE A 317 -15.18 19.32 6.69
N SER A 318 -14.53 19.06 5.56
CA SER A 318 -13.73 20.02 4.78
C SER A 318 -14.29 20.12 3.35
N PRO A 319 -15.31 20.96 3.09
CA PRO A 319 -15.95 21.09 1.77
C PRO A 319 -15.00 21.59 0.66
N ASN A 320 -13.89 22.23 1.04
CA ASN A 320 -12.84 22.72 0.13
C ASN A 320 -11.75 21.68 -0.15
N LEU A 321 -11.88 20.43 0.32
CA LEU A 321 -10.85 19.38 0.22
C LEU A 321 -10.29 19.20 -1.19
N HIS A 322 -11.12 19.26 -2.23
CA HIS A 322 -10.64 19.15 -3.62
C HIS A 322 -9.64 20.25 -3.99
N SER A 323 -9.96 21.51 -3.67
CA SER A 323 -9.07 22.65 -3.95
C SER A 323 -7.78 22.57 -3.15
N LEU A 324 -7.89 22.12 -1.90
CA LEU A 324 -6.73 21.93 -1.02
C LEU A 324 -5.80 20.86 -1.57
N LEU A 325 -6.34 19.73 -2.03
CA LEU A 325 -5.55 18.66 -2.62
C LEU A 325 -4.99 19.02 -4.01
N ASP A 326 -5.68 19.84 -4.80
CA ASP A 326 -5.12 20.40 -6.04
C ASP A 326 -3.90 21.29 -5.74
N GLU A 327 -3.95 22.09 -4.67
CA GLU A 327 -2.81 22.92 -4.22
C GLU A 327 -1.66 22.06 -3.67
N ILE A 328 -1.95 21.07 -2.84
CA ILE A 328 -0.95 20.19 -2.21
C ILE A 328 -0.32 19.26 -3.23
N CYS A 329 -1.11 18.48 -3.96
CA CYS A 329 -0.61 17.35 -4.75
C CYS A 329 -0.02 17.77 -6.09
N GLY A 330 -0.34 18.97 -6.58
CA GLY A 330 0.25 19.50 -7.81
C GLY A 330 -0.69 19.57 -9.00
N PRO A 331 -0.13 20.05 -10.14
CA PRO A 331 -0.89 20.23 -11.37
C PRO A 331 -1.37 18.89 -11.93
N MET A 332 -2.25 18.98 -12.93
CA MET A 332 -2.65 17.83 -13.73
C MET A 332 -1.44 17.11 -14.34
N LEU A 333 -1.51 15.78 -14.37
CA LEU A 333 -0.60 14.94 -15.15
C LEU A 333 -0.77 15.19 -16.66
N ASP A 334 0.23 14.83 -17.44
CA ASP A 334 0.17 14.95 -18.91
C ASP A 334 -0.94 14.03 -19.47
N SER A 335 -1.14 12.88 -18.85
CA SER A 335 -2.21 11.91 -19.15
C SER A 335 -3.58 12.30 -18.61
N GLU A 336 -3.71 13.35 -17.81
CA GLU A 336 -5.01 13.91 -17.38
C GLU A 336 -5.59 14.92 -18.37
N ILE A 337 -4.73 15.57 -19.16
CA ILE A 337 -5.14 16.64 -20.06
C ILE A 337 -5.82 16.03 -21.28
N LYS A 338 -7.15 16.12 -21.34
CA LYS A 338 -7.93 15.77 -22.52
C LYS A 338 -7.69 16.81 -23.63
N MET A 339 -7.36 16.34 -24.82
CA MET A 339 -7.27 17.18 -26.03
C MET A 339 -8.65 17.56 -26.54
#